data_AF-A0A515A1V1-F1
#
_entry.id   AF-A0A515A1V1-F1
#
_cell.length_a   1.000
_cell.length_b   1.000
_cell.length_c   1.000
_cell.angle_alpha   90.00
_cell.angle_beta   90.00
_cell.angle_gamma   90.00
#
_symmetry.space_group_name_H-M   'P 1'
#
loop_
_entity.id
_entity.type
_entity.pdbx_description
1 polymer ?
#
loop_
_entity_poly.entity_id
_entity_poly.type
_entity_poly.pdbx_seq_one_letter_code
_entity_poly.pdbx_strand_id
1 'polypeptide(L)'
;MEENQKKSLNIRSLPGVIVKLDKTKFYLLEQTSQSEAYAIEELSQADIDKINFSNNVMLEYMYFKRKKLEIKLNYDEFLEINKTYNEQMAKIEPAIFDINYDSEISFINTNRIFTNYINSCRIFIDHLDGKLNHKYGKESFEYKTFKQAKSYCYDNYFSYKFFYHLRNYAEHVDFPIHDVIVEHSSDEKGSDKEIETSFNLFFNRDELLKCPNIFKKIGNELKVKEEQIPVLPLVEEYEATIEIILDSLLIAERNFYINNMNELKNIFDRRKMGGTLYLLNIYEDEEKQLKMNFPGLRFDVVKFMIADYKDLDPRYGFSEK
;
A
#
# COMPACT_ATOMS: atom_id res chain seq x y z
N MET A 1 31.31 40.76 24.68
CA MET A 1 30.39 41.05 23.56
C MET A 1 31.20 40.84 22.30
N GLU A 2 31.25 39.61 21.80
CA GLU A 2 31.89 39.28 20.52
C GLU A 2 30.77 38.86 19.57
N GLU A 3 30.65 39.61 18.47
CA GLU A 3 29.66 39.39 17.42
C GLU A 3 29.99 38.12 16.63
N ASN A 4 29.03 37.20 16.59
CA ASN A 4 28.98 36.05 15.70
C ASN A 4 29.13 36.48 14.23
N GLN A 5 30.32 36.30 13.66
CA GLN A 5 30.52 36.38 12.20
C GLN A 5 29.78 35.21 11.53
N LYS A 6 28.61 35.52 10.95
CA LYS A 6 27.89 34.63 10.03
C LYS A 6 28.75 34.40 8.78
N LYS A 7 29.32 33.19 8.65
CA LYS A 7 29.93 32.74 7.38
C LYS A 7 28.86 32.68 6.29
N SER A 8 28.97 33.53 5.27
CA SER A 8 28.17 33.45 4.06
C SER A 8 28.74 32.37 3.13
N LEU A 9 27.88 31.51 2.59
CA LEU A 9 28.27 30.52 1.59
C LEU A 9 27.53 30.75 0.29
N ASN A 10 28.29 30.83 -0.79
CA ASN A 10 27.79 31.06 -2.14
C ASN A 10 27.31 29.72 -2.73
N ILE A 11 26.17 29.22 -2.25
CA ILE A 11 25.54 27.98 -2.72
C ILE A 11 24.43 28.37 -3.68
N ARG A 12 24.62 28.11 -4.98
CA ARG A 12 23.58 28.36 -5.98
C ARG A 12 22.40 27.40 -5.75
N SER A 13 21.24 28.01 -5.47
CA SER A 13 19.88 27.54 -5.73
C SER A 13 19.43 26.20 -5.15
N LEU A 14 19.20 26.10 -3.83
CA LEU A 14 18.15 25.25 -3.26
C LEU A 14 17.67 25.85 -1.92
N PRO A 15 16.36 26.08 -1.71
CA PRO A 15 15.84 26.52 -0.41
C PRO A 15 15.93 25.41 0.62
N GLY A 16 16.34 25.74 1.84
CA GLY A 16 16.27 24.85 3.00
C GLY A 16 17.24 23.67 2.96
N VAL A 17 18.53 23.93 3.09
CA VAL A 17 19.56 22.89 2.90
C VAL A 17 20.35 22.69 4.18
N ILE A 18 20.47 21.46 4.66
CA ILE A 18 21.48 21.10 5.66
C ILE A 18 22.78 20.83 4.91
N VAL A 19 23.83 21.61 5.17
CA VAL A 19 25.09 21.52 4.45
C VAL A 19 26.20 21.06 5.39
N LYS A 20 26.94 20.04 4.98
CA LYS A 20 28.21 19.68 5.62
C LYS A 20 29.31 20.63 5.15
N LEU A 21 29.88 21.43 6.05
CA LEU A 21 30.96 22.38 5.76
C LEU A 21 32.15 22.07 6.64
N ASP A 22 33.26 21.71 6.01
CA ASP A 22 34.39 21.03 6.63
C ASP A 22 34.05 19.62 7.12
N LYS A 23 35.04 18.72 7.13
CA LYS A 23 34.86 17.26 7.27
C LYS A 23 34.08 16.81 8.52
N THR A 24 33.76 17.71 9.46
CA THR A 24 33.19 17.43 10.78
C THR A 24 31.96 18.25 11.19
N LYS A 25 31.52 19.27 10.42
CA LYS A 25 30.43 20.16 10.86
C LYS A 25 29.27 20.22 9.89
N PHE A 26 28.06 20.25 10.43
CA PHE A 26 26.82 20.36 9.66
C PHE A 26 26.10 21.64 10.03
N TYR A 27 25.47 22.28 9.05
CA TYR A 27 24.75 23.52 9.24
C TYR A 27 23.38 23.44 8.62
N LEU A 28 22.35 23.81 9.38
CA LEU A 28 21.03 24.08 8.82
C LEU A 28 21.08 25.46 8.16
N LEU A 29 20.86 25.53 6.85
CA LEU A 29 20.87 26.79 6.10
C LEU A 29 19.44 27.26 5.75
N GLU A 30 19.25 28.58 5.82
CA GLU A 30 18.07 29.27 5.31
C GLU A 30 18.44 30.12 4.10
N GLN A 31 17.63 30.06 3.05
CA GLN A 31 17.79 30.88 1.86
C GLN A 31 17.08 32.22 2.05
N THR A 32 17.77 33.34 1.82
CA THR A 32 17.20 34.70 1.86
C THR A 32 16.92 35.26 0.48
N SER A 33 17.62 34.77 -0.55
CA SER A 33 17.48 35.17 -1.96
C SER A 33 17.99 34.06 -2.89
N GLN A 34 17.83 34.21 -4.22
CA GLN A 34 18.28 33.20 -5.20
C GLN A 34 19.78 32.83 -5.10
N SER A 35 20.61 33.69 -4.50
CA SER A 35 22.07 33.54 -4.43
C SER A 35 22.65 33.53 -3.01
N GLU A 36 21.83 33.68 -1.97
CA GLU A 36 22.33 33.80 -0.60
C GLU A 36 21.61 32.85 0.36
N ALA A 37 22.41 32.14 1.14
CA ALA A 37 21.97 31.35 2.27
C ALA A 37 22.85 31.66 3.50
N TYR A 38 22.24 31.59 4.69
CA TYR A 38 22.96 31.74 5.95
C TYR A 38 22.74 30.52 6.84
N ALA A 39 23.75 30.19 7.65
CA ALA A 39 23.62 29.17 8.67
C ALA A 39 22.70 29.66 9.80
N ILE A 40 21.62 28.94 10.03
CA ILE A 40 20.68 29.14 11.15
C ILE A 40 21.25 28.51 12.41
N GLU A 41 21.77 27.29 12.29
CA GLU A 41 22.19 26.45 13.41
C GLU A 41 23.31 25.51 12.96
N GLU A 42 24.29 25.26 13.84
CA GLU A 42 25.23 24.14 13.69
C GLU A 42 24.58 22.87 14.25
N LEU A 43 24.50 21.83 13.43
CA LEU A 43 23.96 20.53 13.80
C LEU A 43 25.10 19.58 14.20
N SER A 44 24.89 18.84 15.28
CA SER A 44 25.81 17.79 15.68
C SER A 44 25.69 16.56 14.76
N GLN A 45 26.69 15.69 14.76
CA GLN A 45 26.59 14.40 14.06
C GLN A 45 25.39 13.58 14.57
N ALA A 46 25.08 13.65 15.87
CA ALA A 46 23.92 12.97 16.45
C ALA A 46 22.60 13.50 15.89
N ASP A 47 22.48 14.81 15.64
CA ASP A 47 21.30 15.39 14.99
C ASP A 47 21.15 14.85 13.56
N ILE A 48 22.25 14.77 12.82
CA ILE A 48 22.26 14.22 11.45
C ILE A 48 21.87 12.75 11.42
N ASP A 49 22.40 11.95 12.34
CA ASP A 49 22.07 10.54 12.44
C ASP A 49 20.57 10.35 12.74
N LYS A 50 20.03 11.19 13.65
CA LYS A 50 18.61 11.19 14.00
C LYS A 50 17.71 11.62 12.82
N ILE A 51 18.12 12.62 12.05
CA ILE A 51 17.43 13.06 10.83
C ILE A 51 17.40 11.95 9.79
N ASN A 52 18.55 11.35 9.52
CA ASN A 52 18.67 10.29 8.52
C ASN A 52 17.82 9.09 8.91
N PHE A 53 17.88 8.69 10.18
CA PHE A 53 17.04 7.63 10.72
C PHE A 53 15.55 7.96 10.53
N SER A 54 15.11 9.13 10.97
CA SER A 54 13.70 9.54 10.87
C SER A 54 13.22 9.62 9.43
N ASN A 55 14.07 10.09 8.50
CA ASN A 55 13.75 10.14 7.08
C ASN A 55 13.63 8.75 6.45
N ASN A 56 14.49 7.81 6.84
CA ASN A 56 14.37 6.41 6.42
C ASN A 56 13.07 5.79 6.92
N VAL A 57 12.62 6.14 8.12
CA VAL A 57 11.32 5.72 8.65
C VAL A 57 10.16 6.30 7.82
N MET A 58 10.24 7.55 7.35
CA MET A 58 9.23 8.10 6.43
C MET A 58 9.21 7.40 5.07
N LEU A 59 10.39 7.05 4.53
CA LEU A 59 10.49 6.28 3.28
C LEU A 59 9.88 4.88 3.45
N GLU A 60 10.10 4.26 4.61
CA GLU A 60 9.49 2.98 4.98
C GLU A 60 7.95 3.08 5.04
N TYR A 61 7.41 4.12 5.68
CA TYR A 61 5.97 4.38 5.72
C TYR A 61 5.38 4.56 4.32
N MET A 62 6.07 5.30 3.45
CA MET A 62 5.63 5.47 2.07
C MET A 62 5.63 4.18 1.28
N TYR A 63 6.65 3.35 1.45
CA TYR A 63 6.70 2.06 0.79
C TYR A 63 5.46 1.23 1.18
N PHE A 64 5.11 1.23 2.47
CA PHE A 64 3.88 0.61 2.95
C PHE A 64 2.64 1.17 2.26
N LYS A 65 2.46 2.50 2.24
CA LYS A 65 1.31 3.16 1.59
C LYS A 65 1.21 2.84 0.10
N ARG A 66 2.34 2.85 -0.62
CA ARG A 66 2.38 2.51 -2.05
C ARG A 66 1.98 1.07 -2.30
N LYS A 67 2.40 0.14 -1.45
CA LYS A 67 1.98 -1.26 -1.53
C LYS A 67 0.51 -1.47 -1.20
N LYS A 68 -0.05 -0.75 -0.20
CA LYS A 68 -1.50 -0.74 0.04
C LYS A 68 -2.27 -0.20 -1.18
N LEU A 69 -1.77 0.88 -1.80
CA LEU A 69 -2.38 1.44 -3.01
C LEU A 69 -2.29 0.48 -4.21
N GLU A 70 -1.18 -0.21 -4.41
CA GLU A 70 -1.02 -1.23 -5.47
C GLU A 70 -2.08 -2.34 -5.33
N ILE A 71 -2.29 -2.85 -4.12
CA ILE A 71 -3.34 -3.84 -3.84
C ILE A 71 -4.71 -3.28 -4.19
N LYS A 72 -5.00 -2.05 -3.73
CA LYS A 72 -6.29 -1.39 -3.97
C LYS A 72 -6.56 -1.19 -5.47
N LEU A 73 -5.55 -0.78 -6.24
CA LEU A 73 -5.68 -0.62 -7.69
C LEU A 73 -5.95 -1.96 -8.38
N ASN A 74 -5.31 -3.05 -7.95
CA ASN A 74 -5.59 -4.38 -8.50
C ASN A 74 -7.00 -4.87 -8.16
N TYR A 75 -7.48 -4.57 -6.95
CA TYR A 75 -8.86 -4.85 -6.53
C TYR A 75 -9.87 -4.06 -7.36
N ASP A 76 -9.65 -2.76 -7.51
CA ASP A 76 -10.53 -1.88 -8.29
C ASP A 76 -10.54 -2.27 -9.77
N GLU A 77 -9.40 -2.67 -10.33
CA GLU A 77 -9.32 -3.20 -11.70
C GLU A 77 -10.16 -4.49 -11.86
N PHE A 78 -10.13 -5.38 -10.86
CA PHE A 78 -10.96 -6.59 -10.86
C PHE A 78 -12.46 -6.28 -10.81
N LEU A 79 -12.88 -5.30 -10.01
CA LEU A 79 -14.28 -4.87 -9.97
C LEU A 79 -14.70 -4.20 -11.27
N GLU A 80 -13.85 -3.33 -11.82
CA GLU A 80 -14.15 -2.57 -13.03
C GLU A 80 -14.26 -3.49 -14.26
N ILE A 81 -13.43 -4.53 -14.35
CA ILE A 81 -13.56 -5.48 -15.46
C ILE A 81 -14.85 -6.30 -15.36
N ASN A 82 -15.24 -6.71 -14.15
CA ASN A 82 -16.50 -7.41 -13.93
C ASN A 82 -17.70 -6.53 -14.29
N LYS A 83 -17.66 -5.25 -13.89
CA LYS A 83 -18.66 -4.24 -14.27
C LYS A 83 -18.71 -4.02 -15.78
N THR A 84 -17.56 -3.89 -16.42
CA THR A 84 -17.44 -3.70 -17.87
C THR A 84 -18.07 -4.87 -18.62
N TYR A 85 -17.80 -6.11 -18.21
CA TYR A 85 -18.41 -7.29 -18.84
C TYR A 85 -19.93 -7.34 -18.60
N ASN A 86 -20.41 -7.01 -17.40
CA ASN A 86 -21.84 -6.85 -17.14
C ASN A 86 -22.50 -5.83 -18.10
N GLU A 87 -21.90 -4.65 -18.25
CA GLU A 87 -22.41 -3.60 -19.16
C GLU A 87 -22.35 -3.99 -20.64
N GLN A 88 -21.37 -4.82 -21.03
CA GLN A 88 -21.30 -5.37 -22.39
C GLN A 88 -22.42 -6.38 -22.61
N MET A 89 -22.65 -7.28 -21.64
CA MET A 89 -23.68 -8.32 -21.76
C MET A 89 -25.09 -7.72 -21.79
N ALA A 90 -25.33 -6.64 -21.04
CA ALA A 90 -26.60 -5.91 -21.07
C ALA A 90 -26.95 -5.30 -22.45
N LYS A 91 -25.98 -5.12 -23.35
CA LYS A 91 -26.17 -4.55 -24.69
C LYS A 91 -26.38 -5.62 -25.77
N ILE A 92 -26.14 -6.89 -25.46
CA ILE A 92 -26.24 -7.99 -26.42
C ILE A 92 -27.67 -8.51 -26.39
N GLU A 93 -28.36 -8.47 -27.54
CA GLU A 93 -29.65 -9.14 -27.67
C GLU A 93 -29.45 -10.66 -27.46
N PRO A 94 -30.31 -11.32 -26.66
CA PRO A 94 -30.16 -12.75 -26.35
C PRO A 94 -30.03 -13.66 -27.59
N ALA A 95 -30.59 -13.25 -28.72
CA ALA A 95 -30.56 -14.01 -29.97
C ALA A 95 -29.19 -14.00 -30.69
N ILE A 96 -28.25 -13.14 -30.29
CA ILE A 96 -26.93 -12.96 -30.94
C ILE A 96 -25.78 -13.33 -29.98
N PHE A 97 -26.10 -13.85 -28.79
CA PHE A 97 -25.14 -14.12 -27.71
C PHE A 97 -24.00 -15.06 -28.15
N ASP A 98 -24.32 -16.18 -28.78
CA ASP A 98 -23.34 -17.19 -29.23
C ASP A 98 -22.42 -16.73 -30.37
N ILE A 99 -22.72 -15.60 -31.03
CA ILE A 99 -22.00 -15.15 -32.24
C ILE A 99 -20.98 -14.05 -31.92
N ASN A 100 -21.26 -13.21 -30.92
CA ASN A 100 -20.49 -11.98 -30.67
C ASN A 100 -19.72 -11.96 -29.35
N TYR A 101 -19.90 -12.96 -28.49
CA TYR A 101 -19.22 -13.00 -27.20
C TYR A 101 -17.96 -13.89 -27.24
N ASP A 102 -16.80 -13.26 -27.12
CA ASP A 102 -15.55 -13.97 -26.88
C ASP A 102 -15.45 -14.34 -25.39
N SER A 103 -16.12 -15.44 -25.06
CA SER A 103 -16.13 -16.03 -23.72
C SER A 103 -14.73 -16.40 -23.25
N GLU A 104 -13.83 -16.78 -24.16
CA GLU A 104 -12.46 -17.18 -23.85
C GLU A 104 -11.62 -15.97 -23.42
N ILE A 105 -11.68 -14.85 -24.16
CA ILE A 105 -10.98 -13.62 -23.76
C ILE A 105 -11.45 -13.13 -22.39
N SER A 106 -12.76 -13.14 -22.15
CA SER A 106 -13.34 -12.65 -20.89
C SER A 106 -12.96 -13.53 -19.70
N PHE A 107 -12.97 -14.85 -19.91
CA PHE A 107 -12.50 -15.84 -18.94
C PHE A 107 -11.02 -15.64 -18.59
N ILE A 108 -10.15 -15.55 -19.61
CA ILE A 108 -8.70 -15.39 -19.43
C ILE A 108 -8.39 -14.06 -18.73
N ASN A 109 -9.01 -12.96 -19.18
CA ASN A 109 -8.73 -11.63 -18.66
C ASN A 109 -9.15 -11.48 -17.20
N THR A 110 -10.35 -11.97 -16.86
CA THR A 110 -10.83 -12.01 -15.48
C THR A 110 -9.87 -12.78 -14.57
N ASN A 111 -9.47 -13.99 -14.99
CA ASN A 111 -8.53 -14.80 -14.22
C ASN A 111 -7.15 -14.15 -14.05
N ARG A 112 -6.64 -13.48 -15.09
CA ARG A 112 -5.36 -12.76 -15.04
C ARG A 112 -5.40 -11.64 -14.00
N ILE A 113 -6.42 -10.78 -14.04
CA ILE A 113 -6.57 -9.63 -13.13
C ILE A 113 -6.80 -10.12 -11.70
N PHE A 114 -7.69 -11.10 -11.51
CA PHE A 114 -7.95 -11.72 -10.23
C PHE A 114 -6.68 -12.32 -9.60
N THR A 115 -5.90 -13.05 -10.40
CA THR A 115 -4.65 -13.68 -9.94
C THR A 115 -3.62 -12.63 -9.53
N ASN A 116 -3.53 -11.52 -10.26
CA ASN A 116 -2.66 -10.38 -9.89
C ASN A 116 -3.07 -9.78 -8.54
N TYR A 117 -4.37 -9.57 -8.31
CA TYR A 117 -4.89 -9.07 -7.05
C TYR A 117 -4.53 -9.97 -5.86
N ILE A 118 -4.89 -11.26 -5.91
CA ILE A 118 -4.63 -12.18 -4.77
C ILE A 118 -3.13 -12.37 -4.51
N ASN A 119 -2.30 -12.35 -5.56
CA ASN A 119 -0.85 -12.45 -5.42
C ASN A 119 -0.25 -11.20 -4.81
N SER A 120 -0.70 -10.01 -5.22
CA SER A 120 -0.21 -8.75 -4.65
C SER A 120 -0.47 -8.68 -3.14
N CYS A 121 -1.65 -9.11 -2.69
CA CYS A 121 -2.00 -9.23 -1.27
C CYS A 121 -1.04 -10.16 -0.53
N ARG A 122 -0.85 -11.37 -1.07
CA ARG A 122 -0.04 -12.41 -0.43
C ARG A 122 1.43 -12.03 -0.32
N ILE A 123 2.01 -11.54 -1.41
CA ILE A 123 3.42 -11.12 -1.47
C ILE A 123 3.67 -10.03 -0.43
N PHE A 124 2.78 -9.04 -0.32
CA PHE A 124 2.97 -7.96 0.62
C PHE A 124 2.84 -8.43 2.08
N ILE A 125 1.84 -9.25 2.40
CA ILE A 125 1.68 -9.84 3.75
C ILE A 125 2.91 -10.66 4.16
N ASP A 126 3.48 -11.46 3.25
CA ASP A 126 4.66 -12.27 3.54
C ASP A 126 5.91 -11.41 3.69
N HIS A 127 6.05 -10.35 2.88
CA HIS A 127 7.10 -9.35 3.05
C HIS A 127 7.03 -8.68 4.42
N LEU A 128 5.82 -8.31 4.89
CA LEU A 128 5.63 -7.70 6.21
C LEU A 128 6.00 -8.67 7.35
N ASP A 129 5.64 -9.96 7.25
CA ASP A 129 6.01 -10.97 8.26
C ASP A 129 7.54 -11.04 8.43
N GLY A 130 8.27 -11.14 7.32
CA GLY A 130 9.74 -11.17 7.33
C GLY A 130 10.36 -9.87 7.84
N LYS A 131 9.85 -8.72 7.36
CA LYS A 131 10.32 -7.39 7.74
C LYS A 131 10.13 -7.12 9.24
N LEU A 132 8.97 -7.42 9.79
CA LEU A 132 8.67 -7.21 11.21
C LEU A 132 9.50 -8.11 12.12
N ASN A 133 9.65 -9.38 11.74
CA ASN A 133 10.52 -10.30 12.48
C ASN A 133 11.97 -9.80 12.50
N HIS A 134 12.48 -9.30 11.36
CA HIS A 134 13.83 -8.75 11.29
C HIS A 134 13.98 -7.45 12.10
N LYS A 135 13.00 -6.55 12.02
CA LYS A 135 13.04 -5.22 12.65
C LYS A 135 12.83 -5.24 14.16
N TYR A 136 11.88 -6.03 14.65
CA TYR A 136 11.46 -6.01 16.05
C TYR A 136 11.66 -7.35 16.79
N GLY A 137 11.81 -8.46 16.05
CA GLY A 137 11.86 -9.80 16.61
C GLY A 137 10.49 -10.40 16.92
N LYS A 138 10.43 -11.74 17.04
CA LYS A 138 9.17 -12.49 17.22
C LYS A 138 8.40 -12.16 18.51
N GLU A 139 9.10 -11.67 19.52
CA GLU A 139 8.51 -11.39 20.83
C GLU A 139 7.95 -9.98 20.96
N SER A 140 8.16 -9.13 19.95
CA SER A 140 7.73 -7.72 19.98
C SER A 140 6.22 -7.57 19.94
N PHE A 141 5.74 -6.42 20.42
CA PHE A 141 4.32 -6.07 20.38
C PHE A 141 3.82 -5.97 18.94
N GLU A 142 4.59 -5.34 18.06
CA GLU A 142 4.28 -5.15 16.64
C GLU A 142 4.16 -6.48 15.90
N TYR A 143 5.15 -7.37 16.07
CA TYR A 143 5.13 -8.69 15.43
C TYR A 143 3.95 -9.51 15.93
N LYS A 144 3.73 -9.56 17.25
CA LYS A 144 2.61 -10.29 17.85
C LYS A 144 1.26 -9.76 17.39
N THR A 145 1.08 -8.44 17.34
CA THR A 145 -0.17 -7.81 16.86
C THR A 145 -0.45 -8.20 15.42
N PHE A 146 0.54 -8.10 14.54
CA PHE A 146 0.40 -8.51 13.14
C PHE A 146 0.06 -10.00 12.99
N LYS A 147 0.72 -10.88 13.76
CA LYS A 147 0.43 -12.33 13.72
C LYS A 147 -0.95 -12.65 14.29
N GLN A 148 -1.39 -11.95 15.33
CA GLN A 148 -2.73 -12.08 15.88
C GLN A 148 -3.79 -11.66 14.87
N ALA A 149 -3.61 -10.55 14.16
CA ALA A 149 -4.51 -10.13 13.09
C ALA A 149 -4.61 -11.17 11.97
N LYS A 150 -3.47 -11.71 11.50
CA LYS A 150 -3.45 -12.80 10.51
C LYS A 150 -4.17 -14.05 11.01
N SER A 151 -3.94 -14.47 12.25
CA SER A 151 -4.62 -15.64 12.84
C SER A 151 -6.12 -15.39 12.94
N TYR A 152 -6.51 -14.21 13.44
CA TYR A 152 -7.91 -13.81 13.55
C TYR A 152 -8.61 -13.88 12.19
N CYS A 153 -8.02 -13.30 11.13
CA CYS A 153 -8.58 -13.38 9.78
C CYS A 153 -8.68 -14.82 9.27
N TYR A 154 -7.66 -15.64 9.53
CA TYR A 154 -7.64 -17.06 9.13
C TYR A 154 -8.69 -17.91 9.83
N ASP A 155 -8.93 -17.66 11.11
CA ASP A 155 -9.82 -18.46 11.95
C ASP A 155 -11.28 -18.04 11.81
N ASN A 156 -11.55 -16.77 11.47
CA ASN A 156 -12.90 -16.20 11.48
C ASN A 156 -13.49 -15.89 10.10
N TYR A 157 -12.68 -15.83 9.03
CA TYR A 157 -13.15 -15.47 7.70
C TYR A 157 -12.81 -16.56 6.70
N PHE A 158 -13.85 -17.17 6.14
CA PHE A 158 -13.70 -18.23 5.16
C PHE A 158 -12.94 -17.72 3.93
N SER A 159 -13.26 -16.52 3.41
CA SER A 159 -12.55 -15.93 2.26
C SER A 159 -11.04 -15.88 2.49
N TYR A 160 -10.56 -15.31 3.59
CA TYR A 160 -9.12 -15.21 3.86
C TYR A 160 -8.43 -16.57 3.87
N LYS A 161 -9.02 -17.54 4.57
CA LYS A 161 -8.50 -18.91 4.60
C LYS A 161 -8.55 -19.58 3.22
N PHE A 162 -9.63 -19.36 2.47
CA PHE A 162 -9.85 -19.88 1.13
C PHE A 162 -8.80 -19.32 0.16
N PHE A 163 -8.66 -18.00 0.04
CA PHE A 163 -7.70 -17.34 -0.85
C PHE A 163 -6.25 -17.67 -0.50
N TYR A 164 -5.94 -17.89 0.79
CA TYR A 164 -4.63 -18.36 1.21
C TYR A 164 -4.21 -19.65 0.48
N HIS A 165 -5.15 -20.59 0.28
CA HIS A 165 -4.87 -21.84 -0.42
C HIS A 165 -5.16 -21.76 -1.92
N LEU A 166 -6.16 -20.99 -2.33
CA LEU A 166 -6.51 -20.78 -3.74
C LEU A 166 -5.37 -20.18 -4.54
N ARG A 167 -4.57 -19.29 -3.94
CA ARG A 167 -3.37 -18.74 -4.60
C ARG A 167 -2.41 -19.83 -5.07
N ASN A 168 -2.16 -20.85 -4.24
CA ASN A 168 -1.26 -21.94 -4.63
C ASN A 168 -1.85 -22.80 -5.76
N TYR A 169 -3.18 -22.88 -5.83
CA TYR A 169 -3.88 -23.49 -6.95
C TYR A 169 -3.70 -22.65 -8.23
N ALA A 170 -3.95 -21.34 -8.14
CA ALA A 170 -3.81 -20.40 -9.25
C ALA A 170 -2.40 -20.37 -9.88
N GLU A 171 -1.36 -20.60 -9.08
CA GLU A 171 0.03 -20.57 -9.56
C GLU A 171 0.56 -21.91 -10.10
N HIS A 172 0.00 -23.03 -9.66
CA HIS A 172 0.62 -24.34 -9.88
C HIS A 172 -0.31 -25.39 -10.47
N VAL A 173 -1.61 -25.11 -10.54
CA VAL A 173 -2.62 -26.09 -10.93
C VAL A 173 -3.39 -25.59 -12.14
N ASP A 174 -4.21 -24.56 -11.98
CA ASP A 174 -5.12 -24.09 -13.03
C ASP A 174 -5.64 -22.69 -12.74
N PHE A 175 -6.45 -22.15 -13.66
CA PHE A 175 -7.21 -20.93 -13.45
C PHE A 175 -8.13 -21.04 -12.22
N PRO A 176 -8.07 -20.07 -11.29
CA PRO A 176 -8.84 -20.15 -10.06
C PRO A 176 -10.33 -19.94 -10.28
N ILE A 177 -10.75 -19.07 -11.20
CA ILE A 177 -12.16 -18.89 -11.58
C ILE A 177 -12.46 -19.88 -12.69
N HIS A 178 -13.47 -20.74 -12.49
CA HIS A 178 -13.77 -21.86 -13.38
C HIS A 178 -14.89 -21.53 -14.36
N ASP A 179 -15.91 -20.81 -13.91
CA ASP A 179 -17.11 -20.58 -14.69
C ASP A 179 -17.41 -19.09 -14.81
N VAL A 180 -17.77 -18.71 -16.04
CA VAL A 180 -18.34 -17.42 -16.39
C VAL A 180 -19.74 -17.71 -16.92
N ILE A 181 -20.76 -17.31 -16.16
CA ILE A 181 -22.16 -17.59 -16.50
C ILE A 181 -22.83 -16.28 -16.84
N VAL A 182 -23.51 -16.26 -17.99
CA VAL A 182 -24.40 -15.17 -18.36
C VAL A 182 -25.83 -15.61 -18.17
N GLU A 183 -26.54 -14.92 -17.27
CA GLU A 183 -27.93 -15.20 -16.96
C GLU A 183 -28.83 -14.13 -17.55
N HIS A 184 -30.03 -14.52 -17.98
CA HIS A 184 -31.07 -13.62 -18.47
C HIS A 184 -32.30 -13.77 -17.55
N SER A 185 -32.65 -12.70 -16.83
CA SER A 185 -33.90 -12.62 -16.09
C SER A 185 -34.90 -11.76 -16.86
N SER A 186 -36.17 -12.17 -16.88
CA SER A 186 -37.26 -11.35 -17.41
C SER A 186 -38.20 -10.99 -16.28
N ASP A 187 -38.46 -9.70 -16.08
CA ASP A 187 -39.41 -9.26 -15.06
C ASP A 187 -40.84 -9.57 -15.55
N GLU A 188 -41.51 -10.56 -14.93
CA GLU A 188 -42.84 -11.04 -15.34
C GLU A 188 -43.98 -10.01 -15.14
N LYS A 189 -43.68 -8.78 -14.68
CA LYS A 189 -44.69 -7.81 -14.21
C LYS A 189 -44.91 -6.57 -15.08
N GLY A 190 -44.33 -6.47 -16.27
CA GLY A 190 -44.49 -5.30 -17.16
C GLY A 190 -44.76 -5.67 -18.61
N SER A 191 -45.54 -4.83 -19.32
CA SER A 191 -45.76 -4.94 -20.77
C SER A 191 -44.52 -4.60 -21.62
N ASP A 192 -43.46 -4.08 -20.98
CA ASP A 192 -42.13 -3.91 -21.54
C ASP A 192 -41.21 -4.93 -20.87
N LYS A 193 -40.83 -5.98 -21.61
CA LYS A 193 -39.90 -7.00 -21.11
C LYS A 193 -38.50 -6.41 -21.10
N GLU A 194 -38.09 -5.78 -20.01
CA GLU A 194 -36.68 -5.57 -19.73
C GLU A 194 -36.08 -6.93 -19.38
N ILE A 195 -35.19 -7.41 -20.24
CA ILE A 195 -34.35 -8.59 -19.98
C ILE A 195 -33.11 -8.06 -19.29
N GLU A 196 -32.94 -8.38 -18.01
CA GLU A 196 -31.71 -8.07 -17.30
C GLU A 196 -30.73 -9.21 -17.57
N THR A 197 -29.54 -8.85 -18.07
CA THR A 197 -28.46 -9.80 -18.36
C THR A 197 -27.32 -9.58 -17.38
N SER A 198 -26.94 -10.61 -16.63
CA SER A 198 -25.84 -10.54 -15.65
C SER A 198 -24.67 -11.44 -16.02
N PHE A 199 -23.46 -10.92 -15.87
CA PHE A 199 -22.20 -11.63 -15.99
C PHE A 199 -21.71 -12.02 -14.58
N ASN A 200 -21.72 -13.33 -14.29
CA ASN A 200 -21.43 -13.89 -12.99
C ASN A 200 -20.22 -14.82 -13.03
N LEU A 201 -19.37 -14.69 -12.02
CA LEU A 201 -18.12 -15.43 -11.89
C LEU A 201 -18.25 -16.46 -10.76
N PHE A 202 -17.83 -17.69 -11.02
CA PHE A 202 -17.89 -18.77 -10.02
C PHE A 202 -16.58 -19.55 -9.90
N PHE A 203 -16.31 -19.96 -8.65
CA PHE A 203 -15.43 -21.07 -8.38
C PHE A 203 -16.22 -22.37 -8.44
N ASN A 204 -15.64 -23.41 -9.04
CA ASN A 204 -16.23 -24.74 -9.02
C ASN A 204 -15.66 -25.54 -7.84
N ARG A 205 -16.52 -25.85 -6.86
CA ARG A 205 -16.17 -26.61 -5.66
C ARG A 205 -15.53 -27.96 -6.00
N ASP A 206 -16.10 -28.68 -6.96
CA ASP A 206 -15.68 -30.05 -7.25
C ASP A 206 -14.35 -30.08 -8.01
N GLU A 207 -14.11 -29.11 -8.89
CA GLU A 207 -12.78 -28.89 -9.49
C GLU A 207 -11.73 -28.55 -8.42
N LEU A 208 -12.03 -27.63 -7.50
CA LEU A 208 -11.12 -27.27 -6.42
C LEU A 208 -10.80 -28.45 -5.49
N LEU A 209 -11.79 -29.31 -5.20
CA LEU A 209 -11.60 -30.49 -4.35
C LEU A 209 -10.74 -31.58 -5.01
N LYS A 210 -10.52 -31.55 -6.33
CA LYS A 210 -9.55 -32.44 -7.00
C LYS A 210 -8.11 -32.10 -6.61
N CYS A 211 -7.83 -30.86 -6.20
CA CYS A 211 -6.49 -30.46 -5.75
C CYS A 211 -6.21 -31.01 -4.33
N PRO A 212 -5.18 -31.87 -4.14
CA PRO A 212 -4.91 -32.49 -2.84
C PRO A 212 -4.58 -31.49 -1.74
N ASN A 213 -3.94 -30.36 -2.08
CA ASN A 213 -3.58 -29.33 -1.10
C ASN A 213 -4.84 -28.61 -0.57
N ILE A 214 -5.73 -28.19 -1.48
CA ILE A 214 -7.03 -27.61 -1.11
C ILE A 214 -7.84 -28.60 -0.28
N PHE A 215 -8.00 -29.83 -0.77
CA PHE A 215 -8.75 -30.87 -0.07
C PHE A 215 -8.24 -31.07 1.37
N LYS A 216 -6.92 -31.16 1.56
CA LYS A 216 -6.30 -31.36 2.87
C LYS A 216 -6.49 -30.17 3.81
N LYS A 217 -6.51 -28.94 3.29
CA LYS A 217 -6.47 -27.72 4.11
C LYS A 217 -7.85 -27.13 4.42
N ILE A 218 -8.76 -27.18 3.45
CA ILE A 218 -10.08 -26.55 3.52
C ILE A 218 -11.20 -27.42 2.95
N GLY A 219 -10.92 -28.69 2.61
CA GLY A 219 -11.90 -29.57 1.94
C GLY A 219 -13.20 -29.77 2.74
N ASN A 220 -13.14 -29.82 4.07
CA ASN A 220 -14.35 -29.97 4.89
C ASN A 220 -15.25 -28.73 4.82
N GLU A 221 -14.68 -27.53 4.77
CA GLU A 221 -15.42 -26.28 4.63
C GLU A 221 -15.97 -26.10 3.21
N LEU A 222 -15.24 -26.56 2.19
CA LEU A 222 -15.71 -26.54 0.80
C LEU A 222 -16.85 -27.52 0.53
N LYS A 223 -16.82 -28.72 1.12
CA LYS A 223 -17.85 -29.75 0.90
C LYS A 223 -19.26 -29.33 1.33
N VAL A 224 -19.38 -28.38 2.25
CA VAL A 224 -20.68 -27.84 2.70
C VAL A 224 -21.15 -26.65 1.87
N LYS A 225 -20.35 -26.18 0.91
CA LYS A 225 -20.73 -25.12 -0.04
C LYS A 225 -21.45 -25.72 -1.24
N GLU A 226 -22.19 -24.86 -1.94
CA GLU A 226 -22.76 -25.17 -3.25
C GLU A 226 -21.66 -25.46 -4.28
N GLU A 227 -22.02 -26.09 -5.40
CA GLU A 227 -21.05 -26.45 -6.44
C GLU A 227 -20.44 -25.21 -7.07
N GLN A 228 -21.29 -24.24 -7.38
CA GLN A 228 -20.91 -22.93 -7.89
C GLN A 228 -20.84 -21.96 -6.73
N ILE A 229 -19.62 -21.51 -6.41
CA ILE A 229 -19.38 -20.56 -5.32
C ILE A 229 -19.16 -19.18 -5.94
N PRO A 230 -20.03 -18.19 -5.68
CA PRO A 230 -19.90 -16.84 -6.25
C PRO A 230 -18.57 -16.19 -5.86
N VAL A 231 -17.86 -15.63 -6.84
CA VAL A 231 -16.52 -15.03 -6.64
C VAL A 231 -16.61 -13.70 -5.89
N LEU A 232 -17.49 -12.79 -6.32
CA LEU A 232 -17.51 -11.41 -5.82
C LEU A 232 -17.70 -11.29 -4.31
N PRO A 233 -18.66 -11.99 -3.66
CA PRO A 233 -18.83 -11.87 -2.21
C PRO A 233 -17.59 -12.31 -1.43
N LEU A 234 -16.87 -13.32 -1.93
CA LEU A 234 -15.63 -13.77 -1.31
C LEU A 234 -14.51 -12.75 -1.51
N VAL A 235 -14.39 -12.16 -2.70
CA VAL A 235 -13.38 -11.13 -2.98
C VAL A 235 -13.59 -9.88 -2.11
N GLU A 236 -14.83 -9.44 -1.92
CA GLU A 236 -15.17 -8.32 -1.04
C GLU A 236 -14.85 -8.63 0.43
N GLU A 237 -15.22 -9.82 0.93
CA GLU A 237 -14.87 -10.25 2.29
C GLU A 237 -13.33 -10.35 2.46
N TYR A 238 -12.63 -10.85 1.43
CA TYR A 238 -11.18 -10.95 1.45
C TYR A 238 -10.53 -9.58 1.54
N GLU A 239 -10.95 -8.61 0.74
CA GLU A 239 -10.39 -7.26 0.79
C GLU A 239 -10.54 -6.64 2.18
N ALA A 240 -11.71 -6.80 2.81
CA ALA A 240 -11.91 -6.35 4.18
C ALA A 240 -10.93 -7.02 5.17
N THR A 241 -10.62 -8.31 4.99
CA THR A 241 -9.62 -8.99 5.83
C THR A 241 -8.19 -8.50 5.59
N ILE A 242 -7.84 -8.12 4.35
CA ILE A 242 -6.56 -7.50 4.03
C ILE A 242 -6.45 -6.15 4.72
N GLU A 243 -7.50 -5.32 4.69
CA GLU A 243 -7.55 -4.05 5.39
C GLU A 243 -7.37 -4.22 6.91
N ILE A 244 -8.08 -5.17 7.54
CA ILE A 244 -7.91 -5.49 8.97
C ILE A 244 -6.45 -5.77 9.31
N ILE A 245 -5.77 -6.60 8.52
CA ILE A 245 -4.36 -6.96 8.76
C ILE A 245 -3.46 -5.73 8.61
N LEU A 246 -3.61 -4.97 7.51
CA LEU A 246 -2.76 -3.82 7.23
C LEU A 246 -2.96 -2.68 8.24
N ASP A 247 -4.20 -2.42 8.65
CA ASP A 247 -4.52 -1.35 9.59
C ASP A 247 -4.11 -1.71 11.02
N SER A 248 -4.21 -2.99 11.41
CA SER A 248 -3.68 -3.46 12.70
C SER A 248 -2.18 -3.18 12.84
N LEU A 249 -1.43 -3.30 11.74
CA LEU A 249 0.00 -3.01 11.73
C LEU A 249 0.27 -1.50 11.84
N LEU A 250 -0.47 -0.68 11.09
CA LEU A 250 -0.36 0.79 11.20
C LEU A 250 -0.64 1.28 12.62
N ILE A 251 -1.65 0.70 13.28
CA ILE A 251 -1.96 1.00 14.68
C ILE A 251 -0.79 0.59 15.59
N ALA A 252 -0.20 -0.60 15.37
CA ALA A 252 0.91 -1.08 16.18
C ALA A 252 2.19 -0.23 16.02
N GLU A 253 2.52 0.19 14.80
CA GLU A 253 3.69 1.04 14.52
C GLU A 253 3.41 2.56 14.67
N ARG A 254 2.20 2.94 15.10
CA ARG A 254 1.75 4.34 15.14
C ARG A 254 2.71 5.26 15.87
N ASN A 255 3.08 4.91 17.10
CA ASN A 255 3.95 5.75 17.92
C ASN A 255 5.36 5.85 17.32
N PHE A 256 5.86 4.75 16.74
CA PHE A 256 7.15 4.76 16.04
C PHE A 256 7.15 5.75 14.88
N TYR A 257 6.10 5.71 14.06
CA TYR A 257 5.93 6.61 12.93
C TYR A 257 5.71 8.08 13.35
N ILE A 258 4.83 8.35 14.32
CA ILE A 258 4.55 9.70 14.81
C ILE A 258 5.79 10.34 15.46
N ASN A 259 6.55 9.59 16.25
CA ASN A 259 7.74 10.12 16.90
C ASN A 259 8.77 10.57 15.86
N ASN A 260 9.10 9.71 14.87
CA ASN A 260 10.04 10.05 13.81
C ASN A 260 9.54 11.19 12.91
N MET A 261 8.23 11.25 12.65
CA MET A 261 7.61 12.36 11.94
C MET A 261 7.81 13.68 12.70
N ASN A 262 7.56 13.69 14.02
CA ASN A 262 7.75 14.87 14.86
C ASN A 262 9.21 15.31 14.91
N GLU A 263 10.17 14.40 14.88
CA GLU A 263 11.60 14.75 14.79
C GLU A 263 11.93 15.54 13.53
N LEU A 264 11.44 15.09 12.36
CA LEU A 264 11.62 15.82 11.11
C LEU A 264 10.86 17.15 11.11
N LYS A 265 9.65 17.17 11.68
CA LYS A 265 8.86 18.40 11.82
C LYS A 265 9.55 19.43 12.70
N ASN A 266 10.09 19.01 13.84
CA ASN A 266 10.82 19.90 14.75
C ASN A 266 11.99 20.60 14.05
N ILE A 267 12.68 19.91 13.15
CA ILE A 267 13.80 20.50 12.39
C ILE A 267 13.31 21.41 11.28
N PHE A 268 12.21 21.03 10.62
CA PHE A 268 11.53 21.86 9.65
C PHE A 268 11.09 23.21 10.26
N ASP A 269 10.49 23.16 11.45
CA ASP A 269 9.91 24.30 12.17
C ASP A 269 10.96 25.25 12.78
N ARG A 270 12.23 24.85 12.88
CA ARG A 270 13.33 25.75 13.28
C ARG A 270 13.62 26.83 12.24
N ARG A 271 13.06 26.71 11.03
CA ARG A 271 13.22 27.67 9.93
C ARG A 271 12.14 28.73 10.00
N LYS A 272 12.48 29.95 9.57
CA LYS A 272 11.54 31.08 9.48
C LYS A 272 10.76 31.09 8.17
N MET A 273 11.35 30.55 7.11
CA MET A 273 10.78 30.49 5.76
C MET A 273 10.41 29.04 5.40
N GLY A 274 9.28 28.88 4.72
CA GLY A 274 8.83 27.59 4.18
C GLY A 274 9.71 27.08 3.02
N GLY A 275 9.43 25.86 2.56
CA GLY A 275 10.14 25.23 1.44
C GLY A 275 10.59 23.80 1.76
N THR A 276 11.07 23.08 0.76
CA THR A 276 11.58 21.71 0.93
C THR A 276 12.86 21.72 1.77
N LEU A 277 13.11 20.67 2.56
CA LEU A 277 14.35 20.50 3.30
C LEU A 277 15.21 19.46 2.57
N TYR A 278 16.46 19.78 2.26
CA TYR A 278 17.43 18.87 1.63
C TYR A 278 18.59 18.65 2.58
N LEU A 279 19.06 17.41 2.71
CA LEU A 279 20.40 17.16 3.25
C LEU A 279 21.39 17.20 2.08
N LEU A 280 22.44 17.99 2.23
CA LEU A 280 23.50 18.18 1.25
C LEU A 280 24.84 17.80 1.88
N ASN A 281 25.37 16.67 1.43
CA ASN A 281 26.76 16.33 1.70
C ASN A 281 27.64 17.01 0.66
N ILE A 282 28.48 17.94 1.09
CA ILE A 282 29.53 18.52 0.26
C ILE A 282 30.85 17.84 0.64
N TYR A 283 31.51 17.22 -0.34
CA TYR A 283 32.86 16.68 -0.20
C TYR A 283 33.65 16.87 -1.49
N GLU A 284 34.97 17.04 -1.35
CA GLU A 284 35.91 16.92 -2.47
C GLU A 284 36.15 15.43 -2.76
N ASP A 285 35.90 15.01 -4.00
CA ASP A 285 36.35 13.73 -4.53
C ASP A 285 37.87 13.73 -4.77
N GLU A 286 38.48 12.58 -5.07
CA GLU A 286 39.90 12.42 -5.43
C GLU A 286 40.32 13.34 -6.61
N GLU A 287 39.35 13.74 -7.45
CA GLU A 287 39.51 14.71 -8.54
C GLU A 287 39.23 16.17 -8.14
N LYS A 288 39.06 16.49 -6.86
CA LYS A 288 38.68 17.82 -6.32
C LYS A 288 37.33 18.35 -6.86
N GLN A 289 36.46 17.46 -7.31
CA GLN A 289 35.11 17.83 -7.70
C GLN A 289 34.19 17.84 -6.46
N LEU A 290 33.42 18.90 -6.30
CA LEU A 290 32.35 19.00 -5.31
C LEU A 290 31.20 18.08 -5.73
N LYS A 291 31.02 16.96 -5.03
CA LYS A 291 29.84 16.10 -5.21
C LYS A 291 28.75 16.49 -4.21
N MET A 292 27.51 16.53 -4.69
CA MET A 292 26.30 16.86 -3.94
C MET A 292 25.40 15.60 -3.91
N ASN A 293 25.08 15.08 -2.72
CA ASN A 293 24.08 14.02 -2.58
C ASN A 293 22.82 14.58 -1.92
N PHE A 294 21.66 14.31 -2.54
CA PHE A 294 20.33 14.77 -2.12
C PHE A 294 19.45 13.59 -1.67
N PRO A 295 19.61 13.03 -0.46
CA PRO A 295 18.51 12.31 0.13
C PRO A 295 17.44 13.35 0.48
N GLY A 296 16.49 13.57 -0.44
CA GLY A 296 15.38 14.50 -0.22
C GLY A 296 14.63 14.11 1.04
N LEU A 297 14.51 15.03 2.00
CA LEU A 297 13.77 14.77 3.22
C LEU A 297 12.28 14.76 2.90
N ARG A 298 11.61 13.69 3.30
CA ARG A 298 10.24 13.40 2.88
C ARG A 298 9.19 14.11 3.74
N PHE A 299 9.30 15.43 3.82
CA PHE A 299 8.33 16.25 4.56
C PHE A 299 6.94 16.25 3.91
N ASP A 300 6.85 15.97 2.61
CA ASP A 300 5.58 15.71 1.94
C ASP A 300 4.82 14.54 2.59
N VAL A 301 5.52 13.52 3.07
CA VAL A 301 4.96 12.33 3.72
C VAL A 301 4.41 12.64 5.10
N VAL A 302 5.05 13.55 5.83
CA VAL A 302 4.61 14.02 7.15
C VAL A 302 3.17 14.56 7.07
N LYS A 303 2.83 15.30 6.00
CA LYS A 303 1.47 15.83 5.80
C LYS A 303 0.44 14.73 5.58
N PHE A 304 0.76 13.71 4.79
CA PHE A 304 -0.16 12.60 4.50
C PHE A 304 -0.38 11.71 5.73
N MET A 305 0.67 11.46 6.52
CA MET A 305 0.57 10.66 7.75
C MET A 305 -0.41 11.24 8.76
N ILE A 306 -0.44 12.57 8.90
CA ILE A 306 -1.36 13.23 9.84
C ILE A 306 -2.82 12.97 9.46
N ALA A 307 -3.15 12.93 8.15
CA ALA A 307 -4.49 12.59 7.68
C ALA A 307 -4.80 11.11 7.95
N ASP A 308 -3.89 10.21 7.57
CA ASP A 308 -4.09 8.75 7.71
C ASP A 308 -4.38 8.34 9.17
N TYR A 309 -3.67 8.92 10.16
CA TYR A 309 -3.90 8.59 11.56
C TYR A 309 -5.14 9.26 12.17
N LYS A 310 -5.68 10.32 11.56
CA LYS A 310 -6.96 10.92 11.98
C LYS A 310 -8.13 10.01 11.59
N ASP A 311 -8.05 9.39 10.41
CA ASP A 311 -9.11 8.52 9.91
C ASP A 311 -9.14 7.16 10.64
N LEU A 312 -7.97 6.66 11.08
CA LEU A 312 -7.85 5.41 11.84
C LEU A 312 -8.22 5.54 13.34
N ASP A 313 -8.15 6.74 13.94
CA ASP A 313 -8.58 6.99 15.33
C ASP A 313 -9.12 8.43 15.47
N PRO A 314 -10.45 8.62 15.56
CA PRO A 314 -11.10 9.94 15.62
C PRO A 314 -10.71 10.78 16.84
N ARG A 315 -10.09 10.17 17.87
CA ARG A 315 -9.69 10.87 19.10
C ARG A 315 -8.49 11.80 18.91
N TYR A 316 -7.85 11.78 17.73
CA TYR A 316 -6.66 12.57 17.43
C TYR A 316 -6.94 13.74 16.48
N GLY A 317 -7.90 14.59 16.85
CA GLY A 317 -7.93 15.95 16.34
C GLY A 317 -6.65 16.68 16.76
N PHE A 318 -5.64 16.74 15.88
CA PHE A 318 -4.58 17.73 15.99
C PHE A 318 -5.26 19.09 16.14
N SER A 319 -5.24 19.68 17.32
CA SER A 319 -5.64 21.06 17.47
C SER A 319 -4.63 21.87 16.67
N GLU A 320 -5.06 22.44 15.55
CA GLU A 320 -4.36 23.57 14.95
C GLU A 320 -4.30 24.66 16.03
N LYS A 321 -3.14 24.82 16.65
CA LYS A 321 -2.80 25.95 17.49
C LYS A 321 -1.43 26.44 17.11
#